data_AF-A0A9E3K8J1-F1
#
_entry.id   AF-A0A9E3K8J1-F1
#
_cell.length_a   1.000
_cell.length_b   1.000
_cell.length_c   1.000
_cell.angle_alpha   90.00
_cell.angle_beta   90.00
_cell.angle_gamma   90.00
#
_symmetry.space_group_name_H-M   'P 1'
#
loop_
_entity.id
_entity.type
_entity.pdbx_description
1 polymer ?
#
loop_
_entity_poly.entity_id
_entity_poly.type
_entity_poly.pdbx_seq_one_letter_code
_entity_poly.pdbx_strand_id
1 'polypeptide(L)'
;MMKHDNNIGFLRLVFASMVIIAHGYVLLGMAMSEPLARYTQTFTLGSVGVDGFFILSGYLITNSMIRSSSPGDYLLKRVLRIYPAFIVAYAIGGLVAMQAHPGYAPEWWRSLFLFHPPEAAATPDGSSFTANSPMWTIAYEFRCYLGVMILAAAGWLANRRRMTQLTVALWLLYLLIRIPQLWHVRAFKAPLPIDILLGNILPSIRFFAIFAIGMLIYLYREEIIPRLDGRVALACLAGIALTISDMLLGESVFMLLGAVVIFWLAFRVDLGRLRQINDRWDISYCTYLYG
;
A
#
# COMPACT_ATOMS: atom_id res chain seq x y z
N MET A 1 -27.18 -8.77 -10.19
CA MET A 1 -25.75 -8.44 -10.13
C MET A 1 -25.64 -7.11 -9.40
N MET A 2 -25.24 -7.09 -8.12
CA MET A 2 -25.31 -5.87 -7.31
C MET A 2 -24.33 -4.82 -7.82
N LYS A 3 -24.87 -3.67 -8.22
CA LYS A 3 -24.12 -2.45 -8.55
C LYS A 3 -23.39 -2.01 -7.28
N HIS A 4 -22.08 -1.83 -7.33
CA HIS A 4 -21.37 -1.25 -6.20
C HIS A 4 -21.56 0.26 -6.27
N ASP A 5 -22.47 0.81 -5.46
CA ASP A 5 -22.69 2.26 -5.39
C ASP A 5 -21.59 2.96 -4.58
N ASN A 6 -20.32 2.78 -4.98
CA ASN A 6 -19.18 3.45 -4.34
C ASN A 6 -18.04 3.70 -5.34
N ASN A 7 -17.07 4.52 -4.92
CA ASN A 7 -15.99 5.01 -5.79
C ASN A 7 -14.68 4.24 -5.59
N ILE A 8 -14.69 3.10 -4.90
CA ILE A 8 -13.48 2.37 -4.52
C ILE A 8 -12.69 1.94 -5.76
N GLY A 9 -13.37 1.38 -6.76
CA GLY A 9 -12.73 0.92 -8.00
C GLY A 9 -12.01 2.06 -8.73
N PHE A 10 -12.67 3.21 -8.85
CA PHE A 10 -12.10 4.42 -9.41
C PHE A 10 -10.89 4.94 -8.61
N LEU A 11 -11.02 5.07 -7.30
CA LEU A 11 -9.93 5.55 -6.43
C LEU A 11 -8.68 4.66 -6.54
N ARG A 12 -8.87 3.34 -6.63
CA ARG A 12 -7.77 2.41 -6.83
C ARG A 12 -7.06 2.61 -8.17
N LEU A 13 -7.79 2.93 -9.24
CA LEU A 13 -7.16 3.31 -10.50
C LEU A 13 -6.37 4.62 -10.38
N VAL A 14 -6.92 5.62 -9.71
CA VAL A 14 -6.22 6.88 -9.44
C VAL A 14 -4.92 6.62 -8.70
N PHE A 15 -4.94 5.81 -7.64
CA PHE A 15 -3.73 5.45 -6.89
C PHE A 15 -2.72 4.68 -7.73
N ALA A 16 -3.15 3.76 -8.61
CA ALA A 16 -2.24 3.07 -9.53
C ALA A 16 -1.55 4.06 -10.47
N SER A 17 -2.31 4.99 -11.05
CA SER A 17 -1.78 6.03 -11.93
C SER A 17 -0.79 6.95 -11.22
N MET A 18 -1.06 7.34 -9.97
CA MET A 18 -0.12 8.16 -9.18
C MET A 18 1.22 7.45 -8.98
N VAL A 19 1.20 6.13 -8.75
CA VAL A 19 2.40 5.31 -8.58
C VAL A 19 3.20 5.22 -9.88
N ILE A 20 2.52 4.96 -11.00
CA ILE A 20 3.16 4.93 -12.33
C ILE A 20 3.84 6.27 -12.63
N ILE A 21 3.13 7.38 -12.44
CA ILE A 21 3.68 8.72 -12.71
C ILE A 21 4.94 8.95 -11.87
N ALA A 22 4.91 8.64 -10.57
CA ALA A 22 6.06 8.80 -9.70
C ALA A 22 7.24 7.91 -10.12
N HIS A 23 6.99 6.65 -10.49
CA HIS A 23 8.06 5.77 -10.98
C HIS A 23 8.62 6.21 -12.33
N GLY A 24 7.81 6.82 -13.20
CA GLY A 24 8.30 7.46 -14.42
C GLY A 24 9.37 8.51 -14.14
N TYR A 25 9.16 9.38 -13.13
CA TYR A 25 10.19 10.35 -12.70
C TYR A 25 11.45 9.66 -12.14
N VAL A 26 11.29 8.57 -11.38
CA VAL A 26 12.42 7.81 -10.84
C VAL A 26 13.25 7.18 -11.96
N LEU A 27 12.60 6.58 -12.96
CA LEU A 27 13.26 5.96 -14.12
C LEU A 27 14.04 6.97 -14.97
N LEU A 28 13.56 8.21 -15.05
CA LEU A 28 14.26 9.30 -15.73
C LEU A 28 15.41 9.91 -14.90
N GLY A 29 15.66 9.40 -13.67
CA GLY A 29 16.64 10.00 -12.75
C GLY A 29 16.21 11.35 -12.19
N MET A 30 14.92 11.70 -12.32
CA MET A 30 14.35 13.00 -11.97
C MET A 30 13.39 12.89 -10.78
N ALA A 31 13.64 11.97 -9.83
CA ALA A 31 12.74 11.71 -8.71
C ALA A 31 12.34 12.97 -7.92
N MET A 32 13.27 13.92 -7.73
CA MET A 32 13.01 15.20 -7.03
C MET A 32 12.33 16.27 -7.89
N SER A 33 12.18 16.02 -9.20
CA SER A 33 11.43 16.89 -10.12
C SER A 33 9.94 16.51 -10.21
N GLU A 34 9.55 15.38 -9.63
CA GLU A 34 8.14 15.02 -9.46
C GLU A 34 7.42 16.15 -8.70
N PRO A 35 6.28 16.68 -9.16
CA PRO A 35 5.69 17.92 -8.62
C PRO A 35 5.48 17.93 -7.11
N LEU A 36 4.99 16.83 -6.53
CA LEU A 36 4.76 16.71 -5.09
C LEU A 36 6.07 16.54 -4.33
N ALA A 37 7.00 15.73 -4.84
CA ALA A 37 8.34 15.62 -4.27
C ALA A 37 9.07 16.97 -4.25
N ARG A 38 8.98 17.74 -5.34
CA ARG A 38 9.60 19.06 -5.45
C ARG A 38 9.05 20.04 -4.42
N TYR A 39 7.74 20.04 -4.19
CA TYR A 39 7.10 20.96 -3.24
C TYR A 39 7.29 20.54 -1.78
N THR A 40 7.18 19.25 -1.48
CA THR A 40 7.13 18.76 -0.09
C THR A 40 8.48 18.29 0.43
N GLN A 41 9.39 17.84 -0.46
CA GLN A 41 10.68 17.20 -0.15
C GLN A 41 10.57 15.91 0.69
N THR A 42 9.36 15.48 1.04
CA THR A 42 9.06 14.37 1.97
C THR A 42 8.07 13.37 1.38
N PHE A 43 7.19 13.81 0.47
CA PHE A 43 6.12 13.03 -0.13
C PHE A 43 6.25 12.96 -1.64
N THR A 44 5.88 11.82 -2.21
CA THR A 44 5.77 11.66 -3.66
C THR A 44 4.36 11.25 -4.04
N LEU A 45 3.97 11.45 -5.31
CA LEU A 45 2.69 10.90 -5.80
C LEU A 45 2.60 9.39 -5.56
N GLY A 46 3.73 8.68 -5.67
CA GLY A 46 3.82 7.26 -5.41
C GLY A 46 3.56 6.90 -3.94
N SER A 47 4.07 7.68 -2.98
CA SER A 47 3.81 7.44 -1.56
C SER A 47 2.32 7.62 -1.23
N VAL A 48 1.68 8.67 -1.77
CA VAL A 48 0.22 8.89 -1.61
C VAL A 48 -0.58 7.74 -2.22
N GLY A 49 -0.22 7.30 -3.43
CA GLY A 49 -0.91 6.23 -4.12
C GLY A 49 -0.81 4.89 -3.38
N VAL A 50 0.40 4.49 -2.98
CA VAL A 50 0.61 3.25 -2.22
C VAL A 50 -0.12 3.31 -0.87
N ASP A 51 0.00 4.41 -0.14
CA ASP A 51 -0.68 4.57 1.14
C ASP A 51 -2.21 4.49 0.98
N GLY A 52 -2.76 5.14 -0.05
CA GLY A 52 -4.18 5.05 -0.38
C GLY A 52 -4.62 3.62 -0.72
N PHE A 53 -3.79 2.85 -1.43
CA PHE A 53 -4.03 1.42 -1.66
C PHE A 53 -4.11 0.64 -0.35
N PHE A 54 -3.13 0.79 0.54
CA PHE A 54 -3.11 0.05 1.80
C PHE A 54 -4.28 0.42 2.72
N ILE A 55 -4.70 1.69 2.74
CA ILE A 55 -5.90 2.14 3.47
C ILE A 55 -7.15 1.42 2.94
N LEU A 56 -7.38 1.47 1.62
CA LEU A 56 -8.56 0.82 1.02
C LEU A 56 -8.50 -0.70 1.17
N SER A 57 -7.32 -1.31 1.01
CA SER A 57 -7.11 -2.73 1.20
C SER A 57 -7.42 -3.13 2.65
N GLY A 58 -7.00 -2.37 3.66
CA GLY A 58 -7.36 -2.61 5.05
C GLY A 58 -8.86 -2.81 5.26
N TYR A 59 -9.68 -1.95 4.65
CA TYR A 59 -11.14 -2.05 4.71
C TYR A 59 -11.69 -3.26 3.94
N LEU A 60 -11.30 -3.40 2.67
CA LEU A 60 -11.83 -4.44 1.76
C LEU A 60 -11.44 -5.86 2.20
N ILE A 61 -10.22 -6.02 2.67
CA ILE A 61 -9.67 -7.30 3.06
C ILE A 61 -10.27 -7.76 4.38
N THR A 62 -10.48 -6.84 5.32
CA THR A 62 -11.23 -7.13 6.57
C THR A 62 -12.64 -7.58 6.28
N ASN A 63 -13.37 -6.86 5.41
CA ASN A 63 -14.70 -7.26 4.95
C ASN A 63 -14.70 -8.67 4.36
N SER A 64 -13.76 -8.93 3.47
CA SER A 64 -13.68 -10.22 2.80
C SER A 64 -13.31 -11.36 3.74
N MET A 65 -12.46 -11.16 4.74
CA MET A 65 -12.14 -12.20 5.73
C MET A 65 -13.38 -12.55 6.55
N ILE A 66 -14.11 -11.54 7.04
CA ILE A 66 -15.34 -11.72 7.82
C ILE A 66 -16.44 -12.43 7.01
N ARG A 67 -16.49 -12.20 5.70
CA ARG A 67 -17.46 -12.85 4.79
C ARG A 67 -17.00 -14.21 4.25
N SER A 68 -15.76 -14.63 4.48
CA SER A 68 -15.24 -15.90 3.95
C SER A 68 -15.70 -17.07 4.83
N SER A 69 -15.94 -18.23 4.22
CA SER A 69 -16.39 -19.43 4.94
C SER A 69 -15.27 -20.12 5.71
N SER A 70 -14.01 -19.95 5.28
CA SER A 70 -12.83 -20.47 5.98
C SER A 70 -11.58 -19.60 5.70
N PRO A 71 -10.54 -19.68 6.54
CA PRO A 71 -9.25 -19.05 6.27
C PRO A 71 -8.60 -19.48 4.94
N GLY A 72 -8.78 -20.74 4.55
CA GLY A 72 -8.25 -21.27 3.29
C GLY A 72 -8.94 -20.67 2.06
N ASP A 73 -10.27 -20.55 2.10
CA ASP A 73 -11.06 -19.89 1.04
C ASP A 73 -10.66 -18.41 0.88
N TYR A 74 -10.47 -17.72 2.02
CA TYR A 74 -9.95 -16.36 2.02
C TYR A 74 -8.57 -16.27 1.35
N LEU A 75 -7.62 -17.12 1.76
CA LEU A 75 -6.25 -17.07 1.26
C LEU A 75 -6.18 -17.42 -0.23
N LEU A 76 -6.94 -18.42 -0.68
CA LEU A 76 -7.02 -18.82 -2.08
C LEU A 76 -7.48 -17.65 -2.97
N LYS A 77 -8.51 -16.90 -2.55
CA LYS A 77 -8.98 -15.70 -3.28
C LYS A 77 -7.90 -14.63 -3.39
N ARG A 78 -6.94 -14.57 -2.47
CA ARG A 78 -5.82 -13.61 -2.49
C ARG A 78 -4.66 -14.08 -3.34
N VAL A 79 -4.34 -15.37 -3.25
CA VAL A 79 -3.34 -16.00 -4.12
C VAL A 79 -3.76 -15.86 -5.58
N LEU A 80 -4.99 -16.21 -5.93
CA LEU A 80 -5.53 -16.09 -7.29
C LEU A 80 -5.62 -14.64 -7.78
N ARG A 81 -5.69 -13.66 -6.86
CA ARG A 81 -5.70 -12.23 -7.20
C ARG A 81 -4.30 -11.70 -7.53
N ILE A 82 -3.29 -12.13 -6.78
CA ILE A 82 -1.92 -11.57 -6.85
C ILE A 82 -1.04 -12.36 -7.81
N TYR A 83 -0.94 -13.68 -7.62
CA TYR A 83 0.09 -14.51 -8.26
C TYR A 83 0.07 -14.47 -9.79
N PRO A 84 -1.08 -14.58 -10.48
CA PRO A 84 -1.08 -14.60 -11.94
C PRO A 84 -0.43 -13.35 -12.53
N ALA A 85 -0.83 -12.17 -12.04
CA ALA A 85 -0.29 -10.91 -12.53
C ALA A 85 1.18 -10.72 -12.11
N PHE A 86 1.51 -11.08 -10.86
CA PHE A 86 2.87 -10.99 -10.31
C PHE A 86 3.88 -11.84 -11.10
N ILE A 87 3.54 -13.10 -11.41
CA ILE A 87 4.41 -14.01 -12.18
C ILE A 87 4.68 -13.43 -13.57
N VAL A 88 3.63 -12.94 -14.25
CA VAL A 88 3.78 -12.34 -15.58
C VAL A 88 4.62 -11.06 -15.52
N ALA A 89 4.41 -10.20 -14.52
CA ALA A 89 5.19 -8.98 -14.34
C ALA A 89 6.66 -9.28 -14.05
N TYR A 90 6.94 -10.30 -13.21
CA TYR A 90 8.30 -10.76 -12.92
C TYR A 90 8.97 -11.31 -14.19
N ALA A 91 8.25 -12.13 -14.96
CA ALA A 91 8.74 -12.71 -16.21
C ALA A 91 9.11 -11.62 -17.22
N ILE A 92 8.18 -10.70 -17.49
CA ILE A 92 8.40 -9.60 -18.43
C ILE A 92 9.54 -8.70 -17.96
N GLY A 93 9.53 -8.27 -16.69
CA GLY A 93 10.59 -7.44 -16.11
C GLY A 93 11.96 -8.09 -16.23
N GLY A 94 12.06 -9.38 -15.87
CA GLY A 94 13.31 -10.14 -15.99
C GLY A 94 13.81 -10.26 -17.43
N LEU A 95 12.92 -10.54 -18.39
CA LEU A 95 13.27 -10.63 -19.81
C LEU A 95 13.74 -9.29 -20.39
N VAL A 96 13.10 -8.18 -20.00
CA VAL A 96 13.51 -6.83 -20.41
C VAL A 96 14.87 -6.50 -19.79
N ALA A 97 15.07 -6.83 -18.51
CA ALA A 97 16.33 -6.61 -17.80
C ALA A 97 17.51 -7.38 -18.44
N MET A 98 17.30 -8.64 -18.83
CA MET A 98 18.30 -9.46 -19.53
C MET A 98 18.72 -8.84 -20.87
N GLN A 99 17.78 -8.20 -21.59
CA GLN A 99 18.08 -7.54 -22.86
C GLN A 99 18.80 -6.20 -22.66
N ALA A 100 18.38 -5.42 -21.66
CA ALA A 100 18.96 -4.10 -21.37
C ALA A 100 20.35 -4.19 -20.71
N HIS A 101 20.60 -5.25 -19.94
CA HIS A 101 21.82 -5.39 -19.14
C HIS A 101 22.47 -6.77 -19.36
N PRO A 102 23.42 -6.89 -20.31
CA PRO A 102 24.18 -8.12 -20.53
C PRO A 102 24.86 -8.59 -19.22
N GLY A 103 24.58 -9.82 -18.81
CA GLY A 103 25.07 -10.38 -17.53
C GLY A 103 24.04 -10.33 -16.38
N TYR A 104 22.90 -9.67 -16.56
CA TYR A 104 21.79 -9.77 -15.60
C TYR A 104 21.20 -11.19 -15.61
N ALA A 105 21.19 -11.82 -14.43
CA ALA A 105 20.61 -13.15 -14.22
C ALA A 105 19.40 -13.05 -13.29
N PRO A 106 18.16 -13.09 -13.82
CA PRO A 106 16.96 -13.05 -13.00
C PRO A 106 16.84 -14.30 -12.13
N GLU A 107 16.58 -14.10 -10.85
CA GLU A 107 16.29 -15.20 -9.91
C GLU A 107 14.84 -15.67 -10.06
N TRP A 108 14.56 -16.49 -11.09
CA TRP A 108 13.20 -16.92 -11.42
C TRP A 108 12.45 -17.60 -10.26
N TRP A 109 13.16 -18.31 -9.39
CA TRP A 109 12.57 -18.98 -8.22
C TRP A 109 11.93 -17.99 -7.24
N ARG A 110 12.40 -16.72 -7.18
CA ARG A 110 11.78 -15.68 -6.34
C ARG A 110 10.38 -15.30 -6.82
N SER A 111 10.04 -15.53 -8.10
CA SER A 111 8.67 -15.33 -8.60
C SER A 111 7.64 -16.24 -7.91
N LEU A 112 8.08 -17.35 -7.30
CA LEU A 112 7.23 -18.26 -6.53
C LEU A 112 7.00 -17.78 -5.10
N PHE A 113 7.88 -16.91 -4.59
CA PHE A 113 7.86 -16.42 -3.21
C PHE A 113 7.66 -14.91 -3.19
N LEU A 114 6.41 -14.48 -2.98
CA LEU A 114 6.00 -13.08 -2.82
C LEU A 114 6.76 -12.29 -1.74
N PHE A 115 7.60 -12.93 -0.92
CA PHE A 115 8.29 -12.31 0.20
C PHE A 115 9.55 -11.54 -0.20
N HIS A 116 10.14 -11.81 -1.37
CA HIS A 116 11.34 -11.12 -1.86
C HIS A 116 11.11 -10.58 -3.28
N PRO A 117 10.77 -9.29 -3.43
CA PRO A 117 10.73 -8.66 -4.75
C PRO A 117 12.11 -8.74 -5.42
N PRO A 118 12.17 -8.62 -6.75
CA PRO A 118 13.46 -8.55 -7.44
C PRO A 118 14.21 -7.33 -6.90
N GLU A 119 15.32 -7.58 -6.21
CA GLU A 119 16.19 -6.50 -5.74
C GLU A 119 16.91 -5.86 -6.91
N ALA A 120 17.36 -4.62 -6.71
CA ALA A 120 18.20 -3.96 -7.69
C ALA A 120 19.47 -4.80 -7.91
N ALA A 121 19.64 -5.35 -9.11
CA ALA A 121 20.87 -6.05 -9.43
C ALA A 121 21.96 -5.02 -9.70
N ALA A 122 23.15 -5.28 -9.19
CA ALA A 122 24.34 -4.53 -9.56
C ALA A 122 24.62 -4.80 -11.05
N THR A 123 24.59 -3.75 -11.84
CA THR A 123 25.00 -3.81 -13.24
C THR A 123 26.53 -3.71 -13.33
N PRO A 124 27.17 -4.18 -14.42
CA PRO A 124 28.63 -4.16 -14.55
C PRO A 124 29.28 -2.77 -14.45
N ASP A 125 28.50 -1.70 -14.67
CA ASP A 125 28.92 -0.30 -14.54
C ASP A 125 28.81 0.25 -13.11
N GLY A 126 28.41 -0.57 -12.13
CA GLY A 126 28.24 -0.20 -10.72
C GLY A 126 26.92 0.51 -10.41
N SER A 127 26.03 0.70 -11.40
CA SER A 127 24.66 1.16 -11.13
C SER A 127 23.78 0.02 -10.62
N SER A 128 22.60 0.35 -10.09
CA SER A 128 21.65 -0.63 -9.53
C SER A 128 20.36 -0.58 -10.34
N PHE A 129 19.98 -1.69 -10.98
CA PHE A 129 18.78 -1.77 -11.81
C PHE A 129 17.72 -2.69 -11.21
N THR A 130 16.51 -2.16 -11.02
CA THR A 130 15.34 -2.93 -10.59
C THR A 130 14.41 -3.16 -11.77
N ALA A 131 14.30 -4.42 -12.20
CA ALA A 131 13.50 -4.84 -13.36
C ALA A 131 12.03 -4.39 -13.32
N ASN A 132 11.45 -4.28 -12.13
CA ASN A 132 10.13 -3.72 -11.92
C ASN A 132 10.07 -3.10 -10.51
N SER A 133 10.24 -1.78 -10.47
CA SER A 133 10.31 -1.04 -9.21
C SER A 133 9.01 -1.08 -8.39
N PRO A 134 7.79 -0.97 -8.96
CA PRO A 134 6.53 -1.09 -8.21
C PRO A 134 6.34 -2.39 -7.39
N MET A 135 6.92 -3.52 -7.83
CA MET A 135 6.62 -4.85 -7.25
C MET A 135 6.94 -5.00 -5.76
N TRP A 136 7.80 -4.17 -5.20
CA TRP A 136 8.24 -4.31 -3.80
C TRP A 136 7.11 -4.18 -2.77
N THR A 137 6.08 -3.39 -3.03
CA THR A 137 4.98 -3.17 -2.07
C THR A 137 4.04 -4.37 -1.99
N ILE A 138 3.96 -5.19 -3.04
CA ILE A 138 3.04 -6.35 -3.11
C ILE A 138 3.40 -7.39 -2.06
N ALA A 139 4.69 -7.54 -1.76
CA ALA A 139 5.17 -8.39 -0.68
C ALA A 139 4.56 -7.96 0.68
N TYR A 140 4.49 -6.66 0.94
CA TYR A 140 3.87 -6.10 2.15
C TYR A 140 2.35 -6.23 2.14
N GLU A 141 1.71 -6.09 0.97
CA GLU A 141 0.27 -6.31 0.83
C GLU A 141 -0.09 -7.76 1.20
N PHE A 142 0.66 -8.74 0.67
CA PHE A 142 0.44 -10.15 0.99
C PHE A 142 0.68 -10.45 2.48
N ARG A 143 1.70 -9.84 3.10
CA ARG A 143 1.92 -9.92 4.55
C ARG A 143 0.73 -9.38 5.35
N CYS A 144 0.12 -8.26 4.92
CA CYS A 144 -1.10 -7.75 5.54
C CYS A 144 -2.24 -8.76 5.45
N TYR A 145 -2.38 -9.45 4.31
CA TYR A 145 -3.43 -10.47 4.15
C TYR A 145 -3.27 -11.63 5.13
N LEU A 146 -2.03 -12.09 5.33
CA LEU A 146 -1.70 -13.10 6.35
C LEU A 146 -1.96 -12.56 7.76
N GLY A 147 -1.60 -11.31 8.03
CA GLY A 147 -1.88 -10.63 9.29
C GLY A 147 -3.38 -10.61 9.63
N VAL A 148 -4.24 -10.27 8.67
CA VAL A 148 -5.70 -10.30 8.85
C VAL A 148 -6.19 -11.71 9.18
N MET A 149 -5.66 -12.74 8.50
CA MET A 149 -6.01 -14.13 8.76
C MET A 149 -5.62 -14.56 10.19
N ILE A 150 -4.43 -14.17 10.66
CA ILE A 150 -3.96 -14.45 12.02
C ILE A 150 -4.83 -13.72 13.05
N LEU A 151 -5.12 -12.44 12.83
CA LEU A 151 -5.99 -11.64 13.69
C LEU A 151 -7.42 -12.21 13.75
N ALA A 152 -7.93 -12.72 12.62
CA ALA A 152 -9.22 -13.40 12.56
C ALA A 152 -9.21 -14.70 13.37
N ALA A 153 -8.19 -15.54 13.19
CA ALA A 153 -8.04 -16.80 13.93
C ALA A 153 -7.89 -16.58 15.44
N ALA A 154 -7.22 -15.49 15.84
CA ALA A 154 -7.11 -15.07 17.25
C ALA A 154 -8.42 -14.46 17.82
N GLY A 155 -9.45 -14.26 16.99
CA GLY A 155 -10.70 -13.61 17.40
C GLY A 155 -10.61 -12.10 17.61
N TRP A 156 -9.53 -11.45 17.16
CA TRP A 156 -9.31 -10.02 17.38
C TRP A 156 -10.21 -9.15 16.50
N LEU A 157 -10.56 -9.61 15.30
CA LEU A 157 -11.48 -8.87 14.41
C LEU A 157 -12.87 -8.68 15.02
N ALA A 158 -13.28 -9.55 15.96
CA ALA A 158 -14.54 -9.40 16.69
C ALA A 158 -14.44 -8.38 17.86
N ASN A 159 -13.22 -8.01 18.28
CA ASN A 159 -12.99 -7.12 19.41
C ASN A 159 -12.44 -5.77 18.95
N ARG A 160 -13.36 -4.81 18.76
CA ARG A 160 -13.02 -3.46 18.31
C ARG A 160 -11.97 -2.78 19.20
N ARG A 161 -12.00 -2.99 20.52
CA ARG A 161 -11.03 -2.38 21.46
C ARG A 161 -9.60 -2.89 21.21
N ARG A 162 -9.42 -4.20 21.04
CA ARG A 162 -8.09 -4.78 20.76
C ARG A 162 -7.54 -4.28 19.43
N MET A 163 -8.39 -4.20 18.40
CA MET A 163 -8.00 -3.65 17.11
C MET A 163 -7.61 -2.17 17.20
N THR A 164 -8.33 -1.37 17.99
CA THR A 164 -7.95 0.03 18.23
C THR A 164 -6.61 0.13 18.94
N GLN A 165 -6.39 -0.66 19.98
CA GLN A 165 -5.11 -0.71 20.70
C GLN A 165 -3.95 -1.10 19.79
N LEU A 166 -4.13 -2.14 18.95
CA LEU A 166 -3.14 -2.56 17.98
C LEU A 166 -2.80 -1.45 16.98
N THR A 167 -3.82 -0.80 16.42
CA THR A 167 -3.63 0.25 15.42
C THR A 167 -2.91 1.46 16.02
N VAL A 168 -3.29 1.88 17.24
CA VAL A 168 -2.61 2.94 17.97
C VAL A 168 -1.18 2.55 18.29
N ALA A 169 -0.93 1.31 18.71
CA ALA A 169 0.42 0.82 18.99
C ALA A 169 1.30 0.84 17.73
N LEU A 170 0.80 0.38 16.58
CA LEU A 170 1.52 0.41 15.30
C LEU A 170 1.80 1.84 14.84
N TRP A 171 0.83 2.74 14.96
CA TRP A 171 0.99 4.15 14.61
C TRP A 171 1.99 4.88 15.51
N LEU A 172 1.92 4.65 16.84
CA LEU A 172 2.90 5.19 17.78
C LEU A 172 4.30 4.62 17.53
N LEU A 173 4.40 3.32 17.26
CA LEU A 173 5.67 2.69 16.91
C LEU A 173 6.27 3.28 15.64
N TYR A 174 5.45 3.51 14.61
CA TYR A 174 5.85 4.19 13.38
C TYR A 174 6.40 5.60 13.67
N LEU A 175 5.65 6.39 14.44
CA LEU A 175 6.06 7.73 14.87
C LEU A 175 7.39 7.71 15.61
N LEU A 176 7.52 6.81 16.60
CA LEU A 176 8.72 6.68 17.40
C LEU A 176 9.92 6.41 16.50
N ILE A 177 9.88 5.39 15.65
CA ILE A 177 10.99 4.98 14.76
C ILE A 177 11.45 6.11 13.83
N ARG A 178 10.55 7.04 13.50
CA ARG A 178 10.86 8.18 12.62
C ARG A 178 11.56 9.34 13.33
N ILE A 179 11.68 9.33 14.65
CA ILE A 179 12.41 10.34 15.43
C ILE A 179 13.92 10.13 15.26
N PRO A 180 14.64 10.97 14.49
CA PRO A 180 16.03 10.70 14.12
C PRO A 180 16.98 10.61 15.31
N GLN A 181 16.67 11.30 16.42
CA GLN A 181 17.47 11.34 17.64
C GLN A 181 17.41 10.03 18.43
N LEU A 182 16.33 9.26 18.28
CA LEU A 182 16.14 8.00 19.00
C LEU A 182 16.69 6.82 18.21
N TRP A 183 16.78 6.95 16.88
CA TRP A 183 17.16 5.84 16.04
C TRP A 183 17.95 6.28 14.80
N HIS A 184 19.16 5.73 14.65
CA HIS A 184 19.88 5.71 13.38
C HIS A 184 19.35 4.57 12.47
N VAL A 185 18.03 4.45 12.34
CA VAL A 185 17.33 3.30 11.72
C VAL A 185 17.65 3.11 10.23
N ARG A 186 18.20 4.11 9.54
CA ARG A 186 18.58 3.97 8.13
C ARG A 186 19.58 2.84 7.86
N ALA A 187 20.26 2.31 8.88
CA ALA A 187 21.21 1.20 8.75
C ALA A 187 20.81 -0.10 9.47
N PHE A 188 19.65 -0.17 10.16
CA PHE A 188 19.29 -1.39 10.88
C PHE A 188 18.72 -2.44 9.93
N LYS A 189 19.53 -3.46 9.62
CA LYS A 189 19.07 -4.69 8.95
C LYS A 189 18.69 -5.72 10.01
N ALA A 190 17.45 -6.18 9.97
CA ALA A 190 17.01 -7.26 10.84
C ALA A 190 17.78 -8.55 10.52
N PRO A 191 17.93 -9.48 11.48
CA PRO A 191 18.38 -10.84 11.19
C PRO A 191 17.56 -11.46 10.06
N LEU A 192 18.21 -12.26 9.20
CA LEU A 192 17.61 -12.82 7.98
C LEU A 192 16.22 -13.45 8.19
N PRO A 193 15.93 -14.24 9.24
CA PRO A 193 14.60 -14.81 9.44
C PRO A 193 13.50 -13.74 9.67
N ILE A 194 13.85 -12.65 10.34
CA ILE A 194 12.95 -11.54 10.62
C ILE A 194 12.72 -10.71 9.35
N ASP A 195 13.77 -10.48 8.57
CA ASP A 195 13.69 -9.76 7.30
C ASP A 195 12.86 -10.52 6.25
N ILE A 196 13.01 -11.85 6.16
CA ILE A 196 12.15 -12.68 5.29
C ILE A 196 10.66 -12.50 5.68
N LEU A 197 10.37 -12.62 6.98
CA LEU A 197 9.00 -12.61 7.49
C LEU A 197 8.34 -11.24 7.37
N LEU A 198 9.01 -10.18 7.84
CA LEU A 198 8.44 -8.85 7.96
C LEU A 198 8.84 -7.92 6.82
N GLY A 199 9.96 -8.18 6.14
CA GLY A 199 10.62 -7.23 5.25
C GLY A 199 11.41 -6.18 6.04
N ASN A 200 11.81 -5.11 5.35
CA ASN A 200 12.42 -3.96 6.00
C ASN A 200 11.47 -3.35 7.04
N ILE A 201 11.94 -3.24 8.28
CA ILE A 201 11.15 -2.88 9.47
C ILE A 201 10.35 -1.59 9.28
N LEU A 202 10.96 -0.55 8.69
CA LEU A 202 10.33 0.76 8.59
C LEU A 202 9.10 0.72 7.64
N PRO A 203 9.22 0.25 6.38
CA PRO A 203 8.06 0.01 5.54
C PRO A 203 7.05 -0.98 6.14
N SER A 204 7.49 -2.04 6.83
CA SER A 204 6.55 -3.00 7.45
C SER A 204 5.63 -2.31 8.45
N ILE A 205 6.21 -1.53 9.35
CA ILE A 205 5.46 -0.85 10.41
C ILE A 205 4.56 0.23 9.81
N ARG A 206 5.06 1.01 8.84
CA ARG A 206 4.25 1.99 8.08
C ARG A 206 3.02 1.31 7.46
N PHE A 207 3.23 0.26 6.67
CA PHE A 207 2.17 -0.40 5.93
C PHE A 207 1.20 -1.16 6.85
N PHE A 208 1.68 -1.78 7.92
CA PHE A 208 0.79 -2.39 8.91
C PHE A 208 -0.04 -1.35 9.66
N ALA A 209 0.54 -0.21 10.05
CA ALA A 209 -0.19 0.87 10.71
C ALA A 209 -1.29 1.42 9.79
N ILE A 210 -0.95 1.75 8.54
CA ILE A 210 -1.90 2.36 7.62
C ILE A 210 -3.00 1.39 7.18
N PHE A 211 -2.65 0.12 6.98
CA PHE A 211 -3.61 -0.94 6.70
C PHE A 211 -4.56 -1.15 7.89
N ALA A 212 -4.03 -1.17 9.12
CA ALA A 212 -4.83 -1.31 10.34
C ALA A 212 -5.82 -0.14 10.53
N ILE A 213 -5.47 1.08 10.13
CA ILE A 213 -6.42 2.21 10.08
C ILE A 213 -7.60 1.89 9.15
N GLY A 214 -7.33 1.36 7.96
CA GLY A 214 -8.38 0.88 7.05
C GLY A 214 -9.25 -0.22 7.66
N MET A 215 -8.64 -1.15 8.41
CA MET A 215 -9.38 -2.18 9.14
C MET A 215 -10.31 -1.57 10.20
N LEU A 216 -9.83 -0.58 10.98
CA LEU A 216 -10.66 0.11 11.97
C LEU A 216 -11.85 0.80 11.34
N ILE A 217 -11.66 1.46 10.20
CA ILE A 217 -12.75 2.13 9.50
C ILE A 217 -13.81 1.12 9.06
N TYR A 218 -13.42 -0.10 8.67
CA TYR A 218 -14.40 -1.17 8.40
C TYR A 218 -15.16 -1.62 9.66
N LEU A 219 -14.45 -1.80 10.78
CA LEU A 219 -15.03 -2.26 12.04
C LEU A 219 -15.99 -1.24 12.67
N TYR A 220 -15.71 0.05 12.46
CA TYR A 220 -16.51 1.18 12.93
C TYR A 220 -17.28 1.89 11.79
N ARG A 221 -17.52 1.20 10.66
CA ARG A 221 -18.08 1.83 9.45
C ARG A 221 -19.47 2.43 9.67
N GLU A 222 -20.29 1.78 10.50
CA GLU A 222 -21.66 2.24 10.80
C GLU A 222 -21.64 3.53 11.63
N GLU A 223 -20.58 3.75 12.41
CA GLU A 223 -20.38 4.98 13.18
C GLU A 223 -19.62 6.07 12.38
N ILE A 224 -18.62 5.68 11.59
CA ILE A 224 -17.72 6.63 10.90
C ILE A 224 -18.34 7.13 9.60
N ILE A 225 -18.76 6.24 8.70
CA ILE A 225 -19.17 6.60 7.33
C ILE A 225 -20.31 7.62 7.30
N PRO A 226 -21.38 7.52 8.14
CA PRO A 226 -22.45 8.51 8.14
C PRO A 226 -22.00 9.91 8.57
N ARG A 227 -20.93 10.02 9.37
CA ARG A 227 -20.38 11.28 9.89
C ARG A 227 -19.40 11.94 8.93
N LEU A 228 -19.03 11.27 7.83
CA LEU A 228 -18.15 11.84 6.83
C LEU A 228 -18.91 12.84 5.95
N ASP A 229 -18.46 14.09 5.99
CA ASP A 229 -18.96 15.19 5.15
C ASP A 229 -17.82 15.99 4.50
N GLY A 230 -18.19 16.89 3.59
CA GLY A 230 -17.22 17.70 2.85
C GLY A 230 -16.44 18.70 3.72
N ARG A 231 -16.99 19.14 4.86
CA ARG A 231 -16.31 20.06 5.79
C ARG A 231 -15.22 19.33 6.57
N VAL A 232 -15.53 18.12 7.06
CA VAL A 232 -14.57 17.23 7.70
C VAL A 232 -13.45 16.86 6.72
N ALA A 233 -13.80 16.50 5.48
CA ALA A 233 -12.82 16.19 4.45
C ALA A 233 -11.92 17.41 4.12
N LEU A 234 -12.50 18.60 4.02
CA LEU A 234 -11.73 19.83 3.78
C LEU A 234 -10.80 20.18 4.95
N ALA A 235 -11.25 20.02 6.19
CA ALA A 235 -10.41 20.21 7.37
C ALA A 235 -9.25 19.20 7.41
N CYS A 236 -9.52 17.94 7.04
CA CYS A 236 -8.49 16.90 6.92
C CYS A 236 -7.46 17.25 5.83
N LEU A 237 -7.91 17.71 4.66
CA LEU A 237 -7.04 18.17 3.58
C LEU A 237 -6.16 19.35 4.01
N ALA A 238 -6.72 20.31 4.74
CA ALA A 238 -5.95 21.42 5.30
C ALA A 238 -4.87 20.93 6.28
N GLY A 239 -5.22 20.02 7.19
CA GLY A 239 -4.26 19.42 8.13
C GLY A 239 -3.12 18.67 7.43
N ILE A 240 -3.44 17.93 6.35
CA ILE A 240 -2.43 17.30 5.50
C ILE A 240 -1.54 18.37 4.84
N ALA A 241 -2.13 19.37 4.18
CA ALA A 241 -1.37 20.42 3.50
C ALA A 241 -0.42 21.19 4.43
N LEU A 242 -0.81 21.40 5.69
CA LEU A 242 0.02 22.07 6.69
C LEU A 242 1.19 21.21 7.20
N THR A 243 1.07 19.88 7.14
CA THR A 243 2.04 18.95 7.73
C THR A 243 2.84 18.17 6.71
N ILE A 244 2.42 18.15 5.44
CA ILE A 244 2.95 17.24 4.41
C ILE A 244 4.46 17.41 4.22
N SER A 245 5.00 18.63 4.33
CA SER A 245 6.44 18.91 4.19
C SER A 245 7.25 18.59 5.46
N ASP A 246 6.61 18.25 6.58
CA ASP A 246 7.29 17.85 7.80
C ASP A 246 7.68 16.37 7.73
N MET A 247 8.96 16.07 7.99
CA MET A 247 9.50 14.72 7.85
C MET A 247 8.91 13.72 8.84
N LEU A 248 8.43 14.16 10.00
CA LEU A 248 7.86 13.31 11.04
C LEU A 248 6.33 13.29 10.98
N LEU A 249 5.73 14.46 10.88
CA LEU A 249 4.29 14.64 10.97
C LEU A 249 3.59 14.37 9.65
N GLY A 250 4.17 14.72 8.50
CA GLY A 250 3.47 14.66 7.22
C GLY A 250 2.88 13.29 6.93
N GLU A 251 3.67 12.24 7.11
CA GLU A 251 3.24 10.87 6.80
C GLU A 251 2.30 10.32 7.86
N SER A 252 2.62 10.56 9.13
CA SER A 252 1.80 10.13 10.27
C SER A 252 0.40 10.78 10.25
N VAL A 253 0.32 12.05 9.86
CA VAL A 253 -0.94 12.80 9.71
C VAL A 253 -1.68 12.34 8.47
N PHE A 254 -0.98 12.10 7.35
CA PHE A 254 -1.59 11.55 6.14
C PHE A 254 -2.25 10.19 6.40
N MET A 255 -1.63 9.28 7.16
CA MET A 255 -2.22 7.99 7.51
C MET A 255 -3.63 8.11 8.12
N LEU A 256 -3.82 9.10 9.01
CA LEU A 256 -5.08 9.31 9.73
C LEU A 256 -6.07 10.15 8.92
N LEU A 257 -5.66 11.35 8.51
CA LEU A 257 -6.52 12.32 7.84
C LEU A 257 -6.79 11.92 6.38
N GLY A 258 -5.79 11.34 5.71
CA GLY A 258 -5.94 10.79 4.36
C GLY A 258 -6.97 9.67 4.32
N ALA A 259 -7.02 8.81 5.34
CA ALA A 259 -8.05 7.78 5.42
C ALA A 259 -9.47 8.39 5.46
N VAL A 260 -9.68 9.44 6.26
CA VAL A 260 -10.97 10.16 6.32
C VAL A 260 -11.37 10.71 4.96
N VAL A 261 -10.43 11.38 4.26
CA VAL A 261 -10.67 11.93 2.92
C VAL A 261 -10.99 10.83 1.91
N ILE A 262 -10.20 9.74 1.92
CA ILE A 262 -10.37 8.61 1.00
C ILE A 262 -11.72 7.95 1.19
N PHE A 263 -12.16 7.71 2.42
CA PHE A 263 -13.46 7.07 2.68
C PHE A 263 -14.65 8.01 2.46
N TRP A 264 -14.47 9.32 2.67
CA TRP A 264 -15.45 10.31 2.25
C TRP A 264 -15.62 10.29 0.72
N LEU A 265 -14.52 10.33 -0.02
CA LEU A 265 -14.54 10.17 -1.48
C LEU A 265 -15.14 8.83 -1.89
N ALA A 266 -14.81 7.74 -1.20
CA ALA A 266 -15.28 6.41 -1.57
C ALA A 266 -16.79 6.24 -1.43
N PHE A 267 -17.39 6.73 -0.34
CA PHE A 267 -18.77 6.37 0.05
C PHE A 267 -19.76 7.54 0.07
N ARG A 268 -19.30 8.80 0.11
CA ARG A 268 -20.18 9.96 0.28
C ARG A 268 -20.27 10.85 -0.96
N VAL A 269 -19.30 10.76 -1.88
CA VAL A 269 -19.22 11.66 -3.03
C VAL A 269 -19.87 11.10 -4.30
N ASP A 270 -20.81 11.89 -4.82
CA ASP A 270 -21.47 11.90 -6.13
C ASP A 270 -20.62 11.81 -7.41
N LEU A 271 -19.78 10.79 -7.69
CA LEU A 271 -18.92 10.81 -8.90
C LEU A 271 -19.61 10.38 -10.22
N GLY A 272 -20.92 10.14 -10.20
CA GLY A 272 -21.72 9.87 -11.41
C GLY A 272 -21.23 8.63 -12.17
N ARG A 273 -20.82 8.80 -13.44
CA ARG A 273 -20.36 7.68 -14.28
C ARG A 273 -19.01 7.11 -13.85
N LEU A 274 -18.16 7.90 -13.18
CA LEU A 274 -16.84 7.44 -12.77
C LEU A 274 -16.92 6.32 -11.72
N ARG A 275 -18.02 6.24 -10.98
CA ARG A 275 -18.27 5.15 -10.02
C ARG A 275 -18.21 3.76 -10.67
N GLN A 276 -18.59 3.67 -11.94
CA GLN A 276 -18.66 2.42 -12.69
C GLN A 276 -17.27 1.91 -13.11
N ILE A 277 -16.22 2.72 -12.97
CA ILE A 277 -14.85 2.32 -13.28
C ILE A 277 -14.41 1.25 -12.27
N ASN A 278 -13.92 0.12 -12.78
CA ASN A 278 -13.51 -1.06 -12.02
C ASN A 278 -14.62 -1.79 -11.25
N ASP A 279 -15.90 -1.56 -11.55
CA ASP A 279 -17.01 -2.25 -10.89
C ASP A 279 -17.10 -3.75 -11.22
N ARG A 280 -16.65 -4.14 -12.41
CA ARG A 280 -16.73 -5.53 -12.93
C ARG A 280 -15.37 -6.19 -13.07
N TRP A 281 -14.41 -5.46 -13.63
CA TRP A 281 -13.04 -5.91 -13.86
C TRP A 281 -12.11 -4.86 -13.28
N ASP A 282 -11.44 -5.22 -12.21
CA ASP A 282 -10.52 -4.36 -11.48
C ASP A 282 -9.16 -4.32 -12.20
N ILE A 283 -8.99 -3.35 -13.10
CA ILE A 283 -7.75 -3.22 -13.87
C ILE A 283 -6.64 -2.54 -13.07
N SER A 284 -6.93 -1.96 -11.90
CA SER A 284 -5.97 -1.18 -11.12
C SER A 284 -4.71 -1.99 -10.77
N TYR A 285 -4.87 -3.29 -10.57
CA TYR A 285 -3.77 -4.19 -10.21
C TYR A 285 -2.83 -4.44 -11.39
N CYS A 286 -3.39 -4.67 -12.58
CA CYS A 286 -2.61 -4.77 -13.81
C CYS A 286 -1.91 -3.45 -14.13
N THR A 287 -2.62 -2.33 -14.00
CA THR A 287 -2.04 -0.98 -14.16
C THR A 287 -0.86 -0.79 -13.20
N TYR A 288 -1.02 -1.13 -11.92
CA TYR A 288 0.06 -1.03 -10.93
C TYR A 288 1.30 -1.87 -11.25
N LEU A 289 1.11 -3.09 -11.76
CA LEU A 289 2.18 -4.06 -11.99
C LEU A 289 2.91 -3.90 -13.32
N TYR A 290 2.21 -3.46 -14.37
CA TYR A 290 2.74 -3.41 -15.74
C TYR A 290 3.05 -2.00 -16.23
N GLY A 291 2.64 -0.97 -15.49
CA GLY A 291 2.87 0.44 -15.83
C GLY A 291 4.22 0.98 -15.38
#